data_AF-A0A168PZS6-F1
#
_entry.id   AF-A0A168PZS6-F1
#
_cell.length_a   1.000
_cell.length_b   1.000
_cell.length_c   1.000
_cell.angle_alpha   90.00
_cell.angle_beta   90.00
_cell.angle_gamma   90.00
#
_symmetry.space_group_name_H-M   'P 1'
#
loop_
_entity.id
_entity.type
_entity.pdbx_description
1 polymer ?
#
loop_
_entity_poly.entity_id
_entity_poly.type
_entity_poly.pdbx_seq_one_letter_code
_entity_poly.pdbx_strand_id
1 'polypeptide(L)'
;MLKWIYVGVALIMMVSLTLNWCYQILSVTPGDGNDGIRLNTTEYGYFLHLTDVHLDTHYVPGATIKSSCHSLPESSNHGPVSGYFGHSTCDTPTALAQKTLDWVATEWKDKLDFVVWTGDNARHDWDKSMERNRSDVYESNRIMVNMVREALGAIPVVPSLGNNDVIPHNEINLGRHGNNDTDRLLQFYLDLWQPWVPEDQQQDFLKYGAFVADVGPGLRALSLNSMYFIKKNKAMQGCRKPGGARQHMDWFKQQLVKAQLDGYKVLVLGHVPPSEDNYRFSCLETYTHISAVYSDVIIGHLYGHLNKDHFLLYDTSRPRLRTSDISNNRHQQQQQQQQHSMMAKLKVPKFAKQLHTMYASIHPRPKQLGQLSSFATLPEKSPVVAIQVTPSVLPKYYPTVRLYRYTKKRGQIKLMGYDQYFANISAWEQSTVHNYELLYSTDLYGMKDLSPLGFYDLAKRMIDLRNKKSRRLWKTFVNNIFIHTRMID
;
A
#
# COMPACT_ATOMS: atom_id res chain seq x y z
N MET A 1 -72.04 52.80 -1.18
CA MET A 1 -71.49 52.37 0.12
C MET A 1 -71.35 50.86 0.04
N LEU A 2 -70.14 50.32 -0.04
CA LEU A 2 -69.26 50.08 1.13
C LEU A 2 -70.03 49.30 2.21
N LYS A 3 -69.53 48.21 2.78
CA LYS A 3 -68.22 47.55 2.83
C LYS A 3 -68.44 46.41 3.85
N TRP A 4 -67.39 45.62 4.06
CA TRP A 4 -67.06 44.90 5.30
C TRP A 4 -67.71 43.50 5.40
N ILE A 5 -67.03 42.39 5.74
CA ILE A 5 -65.67 42.12 6.25
C ILE A 5 -65.36 40.63 5.97
N TYR A 6 -64.18 40.39 5.38
CA TYR A 6 -63.20 39.29 5.59
C TYR A 6 -63.69 37.83 5.67
N VAL A 7 -63.30 36.90 4.78
CA VAL A 7 -61.95 36.54 4.27
C VAL A 7 -60.99 36.11 5.39
N GLY A 8 -60.96 34.80 5.62
CA GLY A 8 -60.11 34.07 6.56
C GLY A 8 -60.91 32.82 6.94
N VAL A 9 -60.74 31.66 6.28
CA VAL A 9 -59.62 30.74 6.51
C VAL A 9 -59.38 29.82 5.28
N ALA A 10 -60.01 30.07 4.14
CA ALA A 10 -59.86 29.24 2.93
C ALA A 10 -58.66 29.62 2.04
N LEU A 11 -57.53 30.00 2.63
CA LEU A 11 -56.30 30.38 1.90
C LEU A 11 -55.01 29.94 2.62
N ILE A 12 -54.89 28.68 3.05
CA ILE A 12 -53.60 28.05 3.43
C ILE A 12 -53.50 26.59 2.90
N MET A 13 -54.20 26.26 1.83
CA MET A 13 -53.92 25.05 1.05
C MET A 13 -54.11 25.38 -0.43
N MET A 14 -53.03 25.27 -1.21
CA MET A 14 -52.94 25.55 -2.65
C MET A 14 -52.80 27.02 -3.06
N VAL A 15 -51.65 27.64 -2.77
CA VAL A 15 -50.77 28.29 -3.78
C VAL A 15 -49.40 28.47 -3.12
N SER A 16 -48.41 27.65 -3.48
CA SER A 16 -47.04 28.10 -3.68
C SER A 16 -46.26 27.01 -4.43
N LEU A 17 -46.53 26.94 -5.73
CA LEU A 17 -45.50 26.50 -6.66
C LEU A 17 -44.38 27.57 -6.64
N THR A 18 -43.14 27.11 -6.70
CA THR A 18 -41.91 27.88 -7.01
C THR A 18 -41.38 28.84 -5.93
N LEU A 19 -40.46 28.33 -5.08
CA LEU A 19 -39.21 28.97 -4.61
C LEU A 19 -38.64 28.19 -3.41
N ASN A 20 -37.77 27.19 -3.68
CA ASN A 20 -36.56 26.94 -2.90
C ASN A 20 -35.80 25.73 -3.46
N TRP A 21 -34.98 26.00 -4.47
CA TRP A 21 -33.68 25.38 -4.60
C TRP A 21 -32.76 26.01 -3.54
N CYS A 22 -32.31 25.26 -2.53
CA CYS A 22 -30.96 25.30 -1.94
C CYS A 22 -30.88 24.54 -0.60
N TYR A 23 -29.92 23.59 -0.52
CA TYR A 23 -29.28 23.03 0.69
C TYR A 23 -30.18 22.20 1.62
N GLN A 24 -29.85 21.04 2.22
CA GLN A 24 -28.65 20.19 2.36
C GLN A 24 -29.14 18.91 3.12
N ILE A 25 -28.75 17.69 2.72
CA ILE A 25 -27.79 16.78 3.41
C ILE A 25 -28.34 15.90 4.56
N LEU A 26 -28.27 14.58 4.29
CA LEU A 26 -27.95 13.42 5.15
C LEU A 26 -28.78 13.11 6.41
N SER A 27 -29.56 12.03 6.29
CA SER A 27 -29.71 11.02 7.36
C SER A 27 -29.91 9.63 6.74
N VAL A 28 -28.80 8.92 6.50
CA VAL A 28 -28.83 7.47 6.25
C VAL A 28 -28.56 6.79 7.58
N THR A 29 -29.57 6.11 8.11
CA THR A 29 -29.48 5.20 9.25
C THR A 29 -28.77 3.90 8.83
N PRO A 30 -27.92 3.30 9.68
CA PRO A 30 -27.33 1.99 9.40
C PRO A 30 -28.39 0.90 9.63
N GLY A 31 -28.83 0.27 8.55
CA GLY A 31 -29.67 -0.93 8.59
C GLY A 31 -28.78 -2.18 8.62
N ASP A 32 -29.28 -3.18 9.35
CA ASP A 32 -28.64 -4.43 9.72
C ASP A 32 -28.05 -5.23 8.54
N GLY A 33 -27.05 -6.05 8.89
CA GLY A 33 -26.26 -6.84 7.97
C GLY A 33 -27.06 -7.77 7.07
N ASN A 34 -26.42 -8.09 5.93
CA ASN A 34 -26.74 -9.11 4.93
C ASN A 34 -27.29 -8.65 3.57
N ASP A 35 -27.10 -7.38 3.20
CA ASP A 35 -27.18 -6.98 1.78
C ASP A 35 -25.78 -7.08 1.14
N GLY A 36 -25.56 -8.18 0.41
CA GLY A 36 -24.37 -8.35 -0.42
C GLY A 36 -24.18 -7.14 -1.31
N ILE A 37 -23.05 -6.45 -1.14
CA ILE A 37 -22.65 -5.30 -1.95
C ILE A 37 -22.75 -5.71 -3.42
N ARG A 38 -23.78 -5.25 -4.13
CA ARG A 38 -23.86 -5.39 -5.58
C ARG A 38 -22.76 -4.52 -6.18
N LEU A 39 -21.58 -5.11 -6.36
CA LEU A 39 -20.48 -4.48 -7.08
C LEU A 39 -20.99 -4.14 -8.48
N ASN A 40 -20.93 -2.87 -8.87
CA ASN A 40 -21.26 -2.47 -10.24
C ASN A 40 -20.07 -2.83 -11.16
N THR A 41 -19.98 -4.11 -11.53
CA THR A 41 -18.86 -4.71 -12.28
C THR A 41 -18.71 -4.18 -13.70
N THR A 42 -19.70 -3.43 -14.21
CA THR A 42 -19.66 -2.79 -15.53
C THR A 42 -18.83 -1.51 -15.56
N GLU A 43 -18.77 -0.79 -14.43
CA GLU A 43 -18.07 0.49 -14.31
C GLU A 43 -16.73 0.34 -13.59
N TYR A 44 -16.68 -0.56 -12.60
CA TYR A 44 -15.53 -0.73 -11.72
C TYR A 44 -14.89 -2.11 -11.82
N GLY A 45 -13.57 -2.11 -11.64
CA GLY A 45 -12.75 -3.28 -11.48
C GLY A 45 -12.15 -3.36 -10.09
N TYR A 46 -11.75 -4.57 -9.72
CA TYR A 46 -11.22 -4.87 -8.40
C TYR A 46 -9.94 -5.69 -8.52
N PHE A 47 -8.96 -5.36 -7.69
CA PHE A 47 -7.74 -6.17 -7.58
C PHE A 47 -7.29 -6.29 -6.14
N LEU A 48 -6.67 -7.41 -5.82
CA LEU A 48 -6.12 -7.71 -4.50
C LEU A 48 -4.67 -7.23 -4.41
N HIS A 49 -4.28 -6.67 -3.28
CA HIS A 49 -2.88 -6.48 -2.90
C HIS A 49 -2.54 -7.37 -1.72
N LEU A 50 -1.69 -8.37 -1.98
CA LEU A 50 -1.10 -9.29 -1.00
C LEU A 50 0.38 -8.90 -0.76
N THR A 51 0.86 -8.92 0.48
CA THR A 51 2.27 -8.61 0.78
C THR A 51 2.71 -9.20 2.12
N ASP A 52 4.02 -9.44 2.26
CA ASP A 52 4.69 -9.74 3.53
C ASP A 52 4.00 -10.91 4.27
N VAL A 53 3.90 -12.04 3.58
CA VAL A 53 3.32 -13.25 4.20
C VAL A 53 4.27 -13.82 5.21
N HIS A 54 5.58 -13.87 4.93
CA HIS A 54 6.58 -14.43 5.81
C HIS A 54 6.17 -15.82 6.33
N LEU A 55 5.92 -16.74 5.41
CA LEU A 55 5.62 -18.12 5.73
C LEU A 55 6.80 -18.74 6.50
N ASP A 56 6.48 -19.29 7.66
CA ASP A 56 7.37 -20.03 8.52
C ASP A 56 6.95 -21.49 8.57
N THR A 57 7.67 -22.33 7.82
CA THR A 57 7.47 -23.78 7.76
C THR A 57 7.95 -24.49 9.03
N HIS A 58 8.64 -23.79 9.94
CA HIS A 58 9.10 -24.31 11.23
C HIS A 58 8.24 -23.85 12.40
N TYR A 59 7.19 -23.07 12.14
CA TYR A 59 6.28 -22.63 13.18
C TYR A 59 5.60 -23.82 13.83
N VAL A 60 5.65 -23.86 15.16
CA VAL A 60 4.98 -24.87 15.98
C VAL A 60 3.95 -24.18 16.88
N PRO A 61 2.64 -24.50 16.75
CA PRO A 61 1.62 -24.04 17.69
C PRO A 61 1.93 -24.46 19.13
N GLY A 62 1.77 -23.55 20.09
CA GLY A 62 2.14 -23.79 21.49
C GLY A 62 3.65 -23.69 21.78
N ALA A 63 4.47 -23.31 20.80
CA ALA A 63 5.89 -23.08 21.01
C ALA A 63 6.18 -21.81 21.79
N THR A 64 7.34 -21.77 22.44
CA THR A 64 7.74 -20.59 23.22
C THR A 64 8.06 -19.41 22.30
N ILE A 65 7.65 -18.21 22.70
CA ILE A 65 7.99 -16.98 21.97
C ILE A 65 9.50 -16.74 21.91
N LYS A 66 10.25 -17.17 22.94
CA LYS A 66 11.71 -17.06 22.99
C LYS A 66 12.41 -17.88 21.90
N SER A 67 11.81 -19.00 21.48
CA SER A 67 12.29 -19.83 20.37
C SER A 67 11.85 -19.32 19.00
N SER A 68 11.32 -18.09 18.91
CA SER A 68 10.67 -17.57 17.70
C SER A 68 9.54 -18.47 17.21
N CYS A 69 8.84 -19.13 18.13
CA CYS A 69 7.76 -20.09 17.85
C CYS A 69 8.19 -21.41 17.18
N HIS A 70 9.44 -21.84 17.32
CA HIS A 70 9.91 -23.12 16.74
C HIS A 70 9.99 -24.30 17.71
N SER A 71 10.06 -24.06 19.03
CA SER A 71 10.27 -25.13 20.02
C SER A 71 9.22 -25.11 21.14
N LEU A 72 8.64 -26.28 21.41
CA LEU A 72 7.74 -26.49 22.54
C LEU A 72 8.46 -26.24 23.87
N PRO A 73 7.75 -25.80 24.92
CA PRO A 73 8.33 -25.60 26.23
C PRO A 73 8.86 -26.91 26.84
N GLU A 74 10.06 -26.87 27.40
CA GLU A 74 10.68 -28.02 28.08
C GLU A 74 10.19 -28.24 29.52
N SER A 75 9.44 -27.28 30.08
CA SER A 75 8.91 -27.36 31.44
C SER A 75 7.52 -26.74 31.55
N SER A 76 6.77 -27.12 32.58
CA SER A 76 5.43 -26.57 32.86
C SER A 76 5.46 -25.09 33.25
N ASN A 77 6.59 -24.60 33.79
CA ASN A 77 6.80 -23.18 34.10
C ASN A 77 7.46 -22.47 32.92
N HIS A 78 6.67 -22.22 31.87
CA HIS A 78 7.12 -21.50 30.69
C HIS A 78 6.46 -20.13 30.55
N GLY A 79 7.10 -19.25 29.79
CA GLY A 79 6.54 -17.95 29.41
C GLY A 79 5.39 -18.09 28.40
N PRO A 80 4.96 -16.98 27.76
CA PRO A 80 3.91 -17.05 26.74
C PRO A 80 4.29 -18.00 25.60
N VAL A 81 3.27 -18.64 25.05
CA VAL A 81 3.37 -19.54 23.90
C VAL A 81 2.57 -19.02 22.72
N SER A 82 2.88 -19.57 21.55
CA SER A 82 2.28 -19.23 20.28
C SER A 82 0.88 -19.85 20.12
N GLY A 83 -0.01 -19.17 19.38
CA GLY A 83 -1.32 -19.70 19.00
C GLY A 83 -1.25 -20.64 17.80
N TYR A 84 -2.39 -21.14 17.34
CA TYR A 84 -2.46 -21.92 16.10
C TYR A 84 -2.34 -21.03 14.85
N PHE A 85 -2.95 -19.84 14.89
CA PHE A 85 -2.97 -18.90 13.77
C PHE A 85 -1.86 -17.84 13.82
N GLY A 86 -1.06 -17.79 14.88
CA GLY A 86 0.09 -16.90 14.92
C GLY A 86 0.33 -16.25 16.28
N HIS A 87 1.38 -15.43 16.32
CA HIS A 87 1.68 -14.54 17.44
C HIS A 87 2.42 -13.30 16.93
N SER A 88 2.26 -12.16 17.60
CA SER A 88 2.79 -10.84 17.15
C SER A 88 4.31 -10.68 17.06
N THR A 89 5.04 -11.70 17.50
CA THR A 89 6.51 -11.73 17.54
C THR A 89 7.09 -12.89 16.74
N CYS A 90 6.26 -13.58 15.97
CA CYS A 90 6.64 -14.73 15.16
C CYS A 90 6.21 -14.50 13.71
N ASP A 91 6.82 -15.28 12.82
CA ASP A 91 6.42 -15.34 11.42
C ASP A 91 5.13 -16.16 11.24
N THR A 92 4.61 -16.19 10.01
CA THR A 92 3.26 -16.68 9.73
C THR A 92 3.23 -18.21 9.65
N PRO A 93 2.43 -18.91 10.48
CA PRO A 93 2.22 -20.34 10.30
C PRO A 93 1.51 -20.64 8.98
N THR A 94 1.79 -21.83 8.42
CA THR A 94 1.08 -22.39 7.25
C THR A 94 -0.44 -22.30 7.39
N ALA A 95 -0.97 -22.53 8.59
CA ALA A 95 -2.41 -22.46 8.85
C ALA A 95 -3.01 -21.07 8.57
N LEU A 96 -2.33 -19.99 8.98
CA LEU A 96 -2.79 -18.62 8.72
C LEU A 96 -2.61 -18.25 7.24
N ALA A 97 -1.49 -18.61 6.61
CA ALA A 97 -1.27 -18.36 5.19
C ALA A 97 -2.37 -19.03 4.34
N GLN A 98 -2.67 -20.31 4.63
CA GLN A 98 -3.75 -21.04 3.96
C GLN A 98 -5.11 -20.39 4.22
N LYS A 99 -5.45 -20.05 5.47
CA LYS A 99 -6.75 -19.41 5.77
C LYS A 99 -6.92 -18.04 5.16
N THR A 100 -5.85 -17.29 4.99
CA THR A 100 -5.86 -16.03 4.24
C THR A 100 -6.30 -16.27 2.80
N LEU A 101 -5.69 -17.24 2.12
CA LEU A 101 -5.95 -17.54 0.71
C LEU A 101 -7.30 -18.26 0.51
N ASP A 102 -7.70 -19.14 1.42
CA ASP A 102 -9.04 -19.77 1.42
C ASP A 102 -10.14 -18.70 1.48
N TRP A 103 -9.99 -17.70 2.37
CA TRP A 103 -10.95 -16.61 2.50
C TRP A 103 -11.01 -15.77 1.22
N VAL A 104 -9.85 -15.40 0.65
CA VAL A 104 -9.80 -14.68 -0.63
C VAL A 104 -10.47 -15.49 -1.74
N ALA A 105 -10.20 -16.79 -1.82
CA ALA A 105 -10.77 -17.68 -2.83
C ALA A 105 -12.30 -17.75 -2.72
N THR A 106 -12.81 -17.80 -1.49
CA THR A 106 -14.25 -17.91 -1.21
C THR A 106 -14.98 -16.58 -1.47
N GLU A 107 -14.43 -15.47 -0.98
CA GLU A 107 -15.15 -14.19 -0.96
C GLU A 107 -14.91 -13.33 -2.19
N TRP A 108 -13.73 -13.45 -2.82
CA TRP A 108 -13.25 -12.45 -3.79
C TRP A 108 -12.84 -13.01 -5.14
N LYS A 109 -12.52 -14.30 -5.28
CA LYS A 109 -11.99 -14.88 -6.53
C LYS A 109 -12.75 -14.44 -7.78
N ASP A 110 -14.07 -14.62 -7.80
CA ASP A 110 -14.90 -14.31 -8.97
C ASP A 110 -15.15 -12.81 -9.21
N LYS A 111 -14.61 -11.95 -8.32
CA LYS A 111 -14.75 -10.49 -8.38
C LYS A 111 -13.44 -9.80 -8.77
N LEU A 112 -12.32 -10.51 -8.74
CA LEU A 112 -10.98 -9.97 -8.96
C LEU A 112 -10.61 -10.00 -10.45
N ASP A 113 -10.19 -8.86 -10.98
CA ASP A 113 -9.62 -8.76 -12.32
C ASP A 113 -8.16 -9.24 -12.35
N PHE A 114 -7.40 -8.99 -11.27
CA PHE A 114 -6.01 -9.42 -11.10
C PHE A 114 -5.57 -9.32 -9.62
N VAL A 115 -4.36 -9.76 -9.32
CA VAL A 115 -3.70 -9.65 -8.01
C VAL A 115 -2.31 -9.04 -8.16
N VAL A 116 -1.95 -8.14 -7.26
CA VAL A 116 -0.57 -7.65 -7.09
C VAL A 116 -0.01 -8.24 -5.81
N TRP A 117 1.21 -8.81 -5.88
CA TRP A 117 1.80 -9.54 -4.76
C TRP A 117 3.23 -9.06 -4.50
N THR A 118 3.42 -8.19 -3.52
CA THR A 118 4.69 -7.46 -3.36
C THR A 118 5.73 -8.17 -2.50
N GLY A 119 5.77 -9.51 -2.52
CA GLY A 119 6.87 -10.32 -1.96
C GLY A 119 6.95 -10.39 -0.44
N ASP A 120 8.13 -10.80 0.04
CA ASP A 120 8.48 -11.23 1.39
C ASP A 120 7.66 -12.46 1.82
N ASN A 121 7.89 -13.57 1.10
CA ASN A 121 7.32 -14.88 1.38
C ASN A 121 8.12 -15.64 2.42
N ALA A 122 9.45 -15.57 2.37
CA ALA A 122 10.28 -16.26 3.34
C ALA A 122 10.23 -15.57 4.72
N ARG A 123 10.25 -16.37 5.79
CA ARG A 123 10.34 -15.92 7.18
C ARG A 123 11.58 -15.06 7.46
N HIS A 124 11.65 -14.46 8.64
CA HIS A 124 12.83 -13.78 9.15
C HIS A 124 13.83 -14.76 9.79
N ASP A 125 15.08 -14.31 9.96
CA ASP A 125 16.11 -14.99 10.74
C ASP A 125 16.11 -14.52 12.20
N TRP A 126 14.91 -14.50 12.81
CA TRP A 126 14.72 -14.16 14.23
C TRP A 126 15.24 -15.27 15.14
N ASP A 127 15.06 -16.54 14.74
CA ASP A 127 15.72 -17.67 15.38
C ASP A 127 17.18 -17.76 14.90
N LYS A 128 18.11 -17.47 15.82
CA LYS A 128 19.54 -17.53 15.55
C LYS A 128 20.13 -18.94 15.51
N SER A 129 19.38 -19.93 15.99
CA SER A 129 19.74 -21.34 15.84
C SER A 129 19.33 -21.91 14.48
N MET A 130 18.45 -21.22 13.76
CA MET A 130 17.86 -21.67 12.51
C MET A 130 17.78 -20.53 11.50
N GLU A 131 18.94 -20.01 11.07
CA GLU A 131 18.99 -19.02 9.99
C GLU A 131 18.68 -19.68 8.64
N ARG A 132 17.97 -18.95 7.78
CA ARG A 132 17.56 -19.47 6.47
C ARG A 132 18.75 -19.69 5.56
N ASN A 133 18.73 -20.81 4.86
CA ASN A 133 19.58 -21.06 3.72
C ASN A 133 18.79 -20.90 2.40
N ARG A 134 19.45 -21.11 1.27
CA ARG A 134 18.84 -20.99 -0.07
C ARG A 134 17.66 -21.94 -0.27
N SER A 135 17.75 -23.16 0.25
CA SER A 135 16.67 -24.15 0.17
C SER A 135 15.42 -23.66 0.90
N ASP A 136 15.58 -23.09 2.10
CA ASP A 136 14.44 -22.61 2.91
C ASP A 136 13.71 -21.46 2.20
N VAL A 137 14.46 -20.52 1.61
CA VAL A 137 13.89 -19.40 0.85
C VAL A 137 13.18 -19.90 -0.42
N TYR A 138 13.76 -20.88 -1.13
CA TYR A 138 13.15 -21.41 -2.34
C TYR A 138 11.90 -22.23 -2.02
N GLU A 139 11.93 -23.03 -0.96
CA GLU A 139 10.81 -23.87 -0.56
C GLU A 139 9.61 -23.03 -0.09
N SER A 140 9.84 -22.04 0.78
CA SER A 140 8.77 -21.12 1.18
C SER A 140 8.12 -20.41 0.00
N ASN A 141 8.91 -20.02 -1.02
CA ASN A 141 8.38 -19.42 -2.24
C ASN A 141 7.61 -20.42 -3.12
N ARG A 142 8.06 -21.68 -3.22
CA ARG A 142 7.32 -22.75 -3.91
C ARG A 142 5.97 -23.00 -3.26
N ILE A 143 5.94 -23.14 -1.93
CA ILE A 143 4.71 -23.36 -1.17
C ILE A 143 3.74 -22.20 -1.40
N MET A 144 4.20 -20.96 -1.25
CA MET A 144 3.35 -19.79 -1.44
C MET A 144 2.79 -19.68 -2.86
N VAL A 145 3.61 -19.96 -3.88
CA VAL A 145 3.13 -19.94 -5.28
C VAL A 145 2.10 -21.03 -5.52
N ASN A 146 2.28 -22.23 -4.97
CA ASN A 146 1.29 -23.30 -5.08
C ASN A 146 -0.03 -22.90 -4.41
N MET A 147 0.00 -22.40 -3.17
CA MET A 147 -1.21 -21.96 -2.47
C MET A 147 -1.94 -20.84 -3.23
N VAL A 148 -1.20 -19.87 -3.78
CA VAL A 148 -1.78 -18.77 -4.57
C VAL A 148 -2.43 -19.31 -5.85
N ARG A 149 -1.79 -20.25 -6.56
CA ARG A 149 -2.34 -20.87 -7.77
C ARG A 149 -3.59 -21.69 -7.48
N GLU A 150 -3.60 -22.45 -6.39
CA GLU A 150 -4.76 -23.24 -5.96
C GLU A 150 -5.94 -22.33 -5.61
N ALA A 151 -5.70 -21.27 -4.83
CA ALA A 151 -6.73 -20.33 -4.43
C ALA A 151 -7.31 -19.55 -5.64
N LEU A 152 -6.44 -18.97 -6.47
CA LEU A 152 -6.83 -17.97 -7.47
C LEU A 152 -7.08 -18.56 -8.87
N GLY A 153 -6.57 -19.76 -9.17
CA GLY A 153 -6.70 -20.36 -10.49
C GLY A 153 -6.06 -19.51 -11.59
N ALA A 154 -6.86 -19.08 -12.57
CA ALA A 154 -6.40 -18.36 -13.76
C ALA A 154 -6.32 -16.84 -13.61
N ILE A 155 -6.67 -16.27 -12.45
CA ILE A 155 -6.58 -14.83 -12.21
C ILE A 155 -5.12 -14.37 -12.41
N PRO A 156 -4.86 -13.32 -13.21
CA PRO A 156 -3.51 -12.79 -13.38
C PRO A 156 -2.90 -12.34 -12.05
N VAL A 157 -1.67 -12.76 -11.78
CA VAL A 157 -0.90 -12.35 -10.59
C VAL A 157 0.35 -11.62 -11.05
N VAL A 158 0.67 -10.47 -10.44
CA VAL A 158 1.88 -9.70 -10.73
C VAL A 158 2.74 -9.64 -9.47
N PRO A 159 3.67 -10.59 -9.29
CA PRO A 159 4.56 -10.61 -8.14
C PRO A 159 5.72 -9.61 -8.23
N SER A 160 6.25 -9.21 -7.08
CA SER A 160 7.53 -8.51 -6.92
C SER A 160 8.42 -9.24 -5.91
N LEU A 161 9.74 -9.14 -6.08
CA LEU A 161 10.71 -9.69 -5.13
C LEU A 161 10.77 -8.88 -3.83
N GLY A 162 10.65 -9.57 -2.70
CA GLY A 162 10.94 -9.05 -1.37
C GLY A 162 12.42 -9.11 -0.98
N ASN A 163 12.80 -8.46 0.13
CA ASN A 163 14.16 -8.57 0.66
C ASN A 163 14.45 -9.90 1.35
N ASN A 164 13.43 -10.58 1.88
CA ASN A 164 13.55 -11.90 2.46
C ASN A 164 13.49 -13.01 1.39
N ASP A 165 12.99 -12.70 0.20
CA ASP A 165 12.96 -13.61 -0.96
C ASP A 165 14.31 -13.73 -1.68
N VAL A 166 15.28 -12.91 -1.26
CA VAL A 166 16.64 -12.86 -1.79
C VAL A 166 17.60 -13.44 -0.74
N ILE A 167 18.50 -14.31 -1.21
CA ILE A 167 19.54 -14.93 -0.38
C ILE A 167 20.91 -14.76 -1.05
N PRO A 168 21.90 -14.13 -0.40
CA PRO A 168 21.88 -13.54 0.95
C PRO A 168 20.86 -12.39 1.12
N HIS A 169 20.36 -12.20 2.34
CA HIS A 169 19.28 -11.22 2.64
C HIS A 169 19.60 -9.80 2.13
N ASN A 170 18.65 -9.19 1.40
CA ASN A 170 18.77 -7.91 0.67
C ASN A 170 19.74 -7.87 -0.52
N GLU A 171 20.56 -8.89 -0.75
CA GLU A 171 21.69 -8.79 -1.67
C GLU A 171 21.36 -9.38 -3.04
N ILE A 172 21.17 -8.49 -4.02
CA ILE A 172 21.04 -8.88 -5.42
C ILE A 172 21.91 -7.98 -6.30
N ASN A 173 22.46 -8.54 -7.38
CA ASN A 173 23.24 -7.86 -8.40
C ASN A 173 22.44 -7.67 -9.70
N LEU A 174 23.07 -7.11 -10.74
CA LEU A 174 22.51 -7.16 -12.09
C LEU A 174 22.57 -8.62 -12.60
N GLY A 175 21.46 -9.14 -13.09
CA GLY A 175 21.40 -10.46 -13.70
C GLY A 175 22.08 -10.48 -15.07
N ARG A 176 22.50 -11.68 -15.49
CA ARG A 176 23.24 -11.97 -16.73
C ARG A 176 24.51 -11.13 -16.87
N HIS A 177 25.17 -10.91 -15.75
CA HIS A 177 26.38 -10.09 -15.67
C HIS A 177 27.51 -10.81 -14.90
N GLY A 178 27.49 -12.14 -14.94
CA GLY A 178 28.56 -12.99 -14.36
C GLY A 178 28.45 -13.21 -12.86
N ASN A 179 27.32 -12.84 -12.22
CA ASN A 179 27.05 -13.19 -10.82
C ASN A 179 26.19 -14.45 -10.77
N ASN A 180 26.83 -15.59 -10.50
CA ASN A 180 26.15 -16.89 -10.50
C ASN A 180 25.01 -16.99 -9.47
N ASP A 181 25.09 -16.31 -8.33
CA ASP A 181 24.04 -16.38 -7.31
C ASP A 181 22.78 -15.62 -7.73
N THR A 182 22.95 -14.40 -8.24
CA THR A 182 21.84 -13.59 -8.78
C THR A 182 21.22 -14.27 -10.00
N ASP A 183 22.04 -14.81 -10.90
CA ASP A 183 21.54 -15.47 -12.12
C ASP A 183 20.72 -16.72 -11.77
N ARG A 184 21.19 -17.53 -10.81
CA ARG A 184 20.44 -18.68 -10.30
C ARG A 184 19.14 -18.27 -9.61
N LEU A 185 19.17 -17.20 -8.80
CA LEU A 185 18.00 -16.68 -8.11
C LEU A 185 16.93 -16.21 -9.10
N LEU A 186 17.31 -15.40 -10.08
CA LEU A 186 16.38 -14.90 -11.09
C LEU A 186 15.87 -16.02 -11.99
N GLN A 187 16.71 -17.01 -12.33
CA GLN A 187 16.24 -18.19 -13.05
C GLN A 187 15.21 -18.99 -12.24
N PHE A 188 15.48 -19.23 -10.95
CA PHE A 188 14.53 -19.91 -10.06
C PHE A 188 13.17 -19.21 -10.03
N TYR A 189 13.14 -17.89 -9.86
CA TYR A 189 11.88 -17.15 -9.87
C TYR A 189 11.22 -17.09 -11.24
N LEU A 190 11.99 -17.05 -12.33
CA LEU A 190 11.41 -17.11 -13.67
C LEU A 190 10.70 -18.45 -13.88
N ASP A 191 11.34 -19.56 -13.50
CA ASP A 191 10.75 -20.90 -13.62
C ASP A 191 9.46 -21.01 -12.78
N LEU A 192 9.47 -20.43 -11.59
CA LEU A 192 8.34 -20.45 -10.67
C LEU A 192 7.19 -19.52 -11.12
N TRP A 193 7.52 -18.36 -11.66
CA TRP A 193 6.57 -17.33 -12.10
C TRP A 193 6.33 -17.33 -13.60
N GLN A 194 6.76 -18.36 -14.33
CA GLN A 194 6.59 -18.48 -15.78
C GLN A 194 5.14 -18.25 -16.22
N PRO A 195 4.09 -18.72 -15.51
CA PRO A 195 2.69 -18.44 -15.87
C PRO A 195 2.28 -16.96 -15.77
N TRP A 196 3.07 -16.14 -15.08
CA TRP A 196 2.75 -14.75 -14.73
C TRP A 196 3.69 -13.72 -15.36
N VAL A 197 4.92 -14.11 -15.70
CA VAL A 197 5.89 -13.27 -16.41
C VAL A 197 5.67 -13.45 -17.92
N PRO A 198 5.20 -12.41 -18.64
CA PRO A 198 4.97 -12.51 -20.08
C PRO A 198 6.25 -12.91 -20.84
N GLU A 199 6.09 -13.65 -21.93
CA GLU A 199 7.21 -14.21 -22.70
C GLU A 199 8.19 -13.12 -23.19
N ASP A 200 7.66 -11.99 -23.66
CA ASP A 200 8.43 -10.83 -24.11
C ASP A 200 9.17 -10.10 -22.98
N GLN A 201 8.82 -10.40 -21.72
CA GLN A 201 9.39 -9.79 -20.52
C GLN A 201 10.41 -10.67 -19.81
N GLN A 202 10.54 -11.95 -20.18
CA GLN A 202 11.43 -12.88 -19.47
C GLN A 202 12.91 -12.45 -19.52
N GLN A 203 13.33 -11.78 -20.60
CA GLN A 203 14.70 -11.28 -20.74
C GLN A 203 14.96 -10.10 -19.80
N ASP A 204 13.98 -9.19 -19.66
CA ASP A 204 14.03 -8.10 -18.69
C ASP A 204 14.00 -8.66 -17.26
N PHE A 205 13.20 -9.70 -17.01
CA PHE A 205 13.15 -10.38 -15.73
C PHE A 205 14.49 -11.00 -15.34
N LEU A 206 15.14 -11.76 -16.23
CA LEU A 206 16.43 -12.38 -15.95
C LEU A 206 17.57 -11.37 -15.80
N LYS A 207 17.38 -10.12 -16.26
CA LYS A 207 18.35 -9.05 -16.09
C LYS A 207 18.12 -8.24 -14.83
N TYR A 208 16.87 -7.86 -14.55
CA TYR A 208 16.52 -6.89 -13.49
C TYR A 208 15.76 -7.50 -12.30
N GLY A 209 15.19 -8.70 -12.45
CA GLY A 209 14.17 -9.23 -11.54
C GLY A 209 12.89 -8.38 -11.56
N ALA A 210 12.59 -7.80 -12.72
CA ALA A 210 11.52 -6.82 -12.93
C ALA A 210 10.87 -7.07 -14.28
N PHE A 211 9.57 -6.78 -14.40
CA PHE A 211 8.79 -7.01 -15.63
C PHE A 211 7.52 -6.16 -15.65
N VAL A 212 6.90 -6.07 -16.83
CA VAL A 212 5.59 -5.45 -17.05
C VAL A 212 4.56 -6.53 -17.36
N ALA A 213 3.33 -6.39 -16.88
CA ALA A 213 2.21 -7.22 -17.31
C ALA A 213 1.00 -6.36 -17.64
N ASP A 214 0.34 -6.65 -18.75
CA ASP A 214 -0.98 -6.10 -19.07
C ASP A 214 -2.01 -6.83 -18.18
N VAL A 215 -2.67 -6.09 -17.29
CA VAL A 215 -3.63 -6.64 -16.30
C VAL A 215 -5.08 -6.30 -16.63
N GLY A 216 -5.29 -5.54 -17.71
CA GLY A 216 -6.60 -5.21 -18.22
C GLY A 216 -6.52 -4.20 -19.36
N PRO A 217 -7.65 -3.90 -20.04
CA PRO A 217 -7.67 -3.00 -21.18
C PRO A 217 -7.12 -1.60 -20.82
N GLY A 218 -5.93 -1.27 -21.34
CA GLY A 218 -5.29 0.02 -21.08
C GLY A 218 -4.70 0.18 -19.67
N LEU A 219 -4.50 -0.92 -18.91
CA LEU A 219 -3.86 -0.93 -17.60
C LEU A 219 -2.70 -1.94 -17.56
N ARG A 220 -1.53 -1.44 -17.17
CA ARG A 220 -0.31 -2.21 -16.94
C ARG A 220 0.06 -2.20 -15.46
N ALA A 221 0.57 -3.33 -14.98
CA ALA A 221 1.31 -3.41 -13.73
C ALA A 221 2.80 -3.52 -14.05
N LEU A 222 3.61 -2.65 -13.44
CA LEU A 222 5.05 -2.61 -13.60
C LEU A 222 5.70 -3.04 -12.28
N SER A 223 6.22 -4.27 -12.25
CA SER A 223 6.89 -4.85 -11.10
C SER A 223 8.36 -4.46 -11.08
N LEU A 224 8.76 -3.59 -10.14
CA LEU A 224 10.15 -3.16 -9.97
C LEU A 224 10.87 -4.00 -8.92
N ASN A 225 12.16 -4.25 -9.15
CA ASN A 225 13.03 -4.84 -8.12
C ASN A 225 13.59 -3.76 -7.20
N SER A 226 12.85 -3.48 -6.12
CA SER A 226 13.22 -2.45 -5.13
C SER A 226 14.59 -2.68 -4.47
N MET A 227 15.13 -3.91 -4.48
CA MET A 227 16.43 -4.25 -3.88
C MET A 227 17.60 -3.49 -4.51
N TYR A 228 17.45 -3.03 -5.75
CA TYR A 228 18.47 -2.24 -6.44
C TYR A 228 18.69 -0.87 -5.78
N PHE A 229 17.68 -0.37 -5.07
CA PHE A 229 17.63 1.02 -4.61
C PHE A 229 17.90 1.17 -3.11
N ILE A 230 17.75 0.09 -2.34
CA ILE A 230 17.81 0.12 -0.87
C ILE A 230 19.24 0.23 -0.34
N LYS A 231 19.44 1.02 0.72
CA LYS A 231 20.75 1.22 1.38
C LYS A 231 21.36 -0.08 1.94
N LYS A 232 20.52 -1.08 2.21
CA LYS A 232 20.94 -2.37 2.79
C LYS A 232 21.60 -3.31 1.78
N ASN A 233 21.25 -3.23 0.50
CA ASN A 233 21.91 -4.03 -0.54
C ASN A 233 23.31 -3.46 -0.81
N LYS A 234 24.35 -3.99 -0.16
CA LYS A 234 25.71 -3.43 -0.28
C LYS A 234 26.37 -3.69 -1.64
N ALA A 235 25.87 -4.65 -2.40
CA ALA A 235 26.35 -4.94 -3.75
C ALA A 235 25.98 -3.84 -4.77
N MET A 236 24.97 -3.01 -4.46
CA MET A 236 24.51 -1.94 -5.36
C MET A 236 25.07 -0.56 -5.01
N GLN A 237 25.39 0.20 -6.06
CA GLN A 237 25.69 1.64 -5.97
C GLN A 237 24.42 2.50 -6.08
N GLY A 238 24.54 3.81 -5.81
CA GLY A 238 23.42 4.75 -5.99
C GLY A 238 23.14 5.10 -7.45
N CYS A 239 21.95 5.62 -7.72
CA CYS A 239 21.42 5.86 -9.06
C CYS A 239 22.04 7.04 -9.83
N ARG A 240 23.02 7.74 -9.24
CA ARG A 240 23.76 8.82 -9.94
C ARG A 240 24.97 8.29 -10.71
N LYS A 241 25.54 7.15 -10.29
CA LYS A 241 26.70 6.54 -10.93
C LYS A 241 26.24 5.47 -11.93
N PRO A 242 27.02 5.19 -12.99
CA PRO A 242 26.79 4.02 -13.83
C PRO A 242 26.77 2.75 -12.98
N GLY A 243 25.82 1.84 -13.25
CA GLY A 243 25.67 0.59 -12.52
C GLY A 243 24.23 0.06 -12.57
N GLY A 244 24.00 -1.11 -11.95
CA GLY A 244 22.70 -1.80 -11.99
C GLY A 244 21.52 -0.93 -11.54
N ALA A 245 21.67 -0.19 -10.43
CA ALA A 245 20.60 0.69 -9.92
C ALA A 245 20.23 1.82 -10.89
N ARG A 246 21.22 2.43 -11.58
CA ARG A 246 20.94 3.43 -12.61
C ARG A 246 20.29 2.80 -13.85
N GLN A 247 20.82 1.67 -14.32
CA GLN A 247 20.22 0.95 -15.45
C GLN A 247 18.76 0.56 -15.18
N HIS A 248 18.42 0.14 -13.96
CA HIS A 248 17.06 -0.19 -13.58
C HIS A 248 16.15 1.07 -13.54
N MET A 249 16.64 2.24 -13.12
CA MET A 249 15.89 3.50 -13.22
C MET A 249 15.69 3.95 -14.67
N ASP A 250 16.69 3.76 -15.53
CA ASP A 250 16.56 4.05 -16.95
C ASP A 250 15.53 3.12 -17.62
N TRP A 251 15.55 1.83 -17.25
CA TRP A 251 14.52 0.86 -17.67
C TRP A 251 13.12 1.26 -17.16
N PHE A 252 12.98 1.64 -15.88
CA PHE A 252 11.72 2.15 -15.32
C PHE A 252 11.16 3.31 -16.16
N LYS A 253 12.01 4.31 -16.46
CA LYS A 253 11.62 5.42 -17.33
C LYS A 253 11.19 4.96 -18.73
N GLN A 254 11.93 4.03 -19.34
CA GLN A 254 11.60 3.51 -20.67
C GLN A 254 10.24 2.80 -20.70
N GLN A 255 9.90 2.02 -19.68
CA GLN A 255 8.60 1.35 -19.60
C GLN A 255 7.45 2.36 -19.47
N LEU A 256 7.65 3.46 -18.74
CA LEU A 256 6.66 4.54 -18.66
C LEU A 256 6.49 5.29 -19.99
N VAL A 257 7.58 5.51 -20.74
CA VAL A 257 7.50 6.08 -22.10
C VAL A 257 6.67 5.18 -23.01
N LYS A 258 6.94 3.87 -23.00
CA LYS A 258 6.17 2.90 -23.80
C LYS A 258 4.69 2.92 -23.40
N ALA A 259 4.38 2.87 -22.11
CA ALA A 259 3.00 2.95 -21.64
C ALA A 259 2.29 4.24 -22.07
N GLN A 260 2.99 5.38 -22.05
CA GLN A 260 2.44 6.65 -22.53
C GLN A 260 2.11 6.60 -24.03
N LEU A 261 3.03 6.08 -24.86
CA LEU A 261 2.84 5.93 -26.30
C LEU A 261 1.69 4.97 -26.63
N ASP A 262 1.56 3.89 -25.85
CA ASP A 262 0.51 2.87 -26.03
C ASP A 262 -0.85 3.32 -25.46
N GLY A 263 -0.91 4.45 -24.76
CA GLY A 263 -2.12 4.96 -24.11
C GLY A 263 -2.55 4.17 -22.87
N TYR A 264 -1.61 3.51 -22.19
CA TYR A 264 -1.83 2.75 -20.96
C TYR A 264 -1.68 3.61 -19.71
N LYS A 265 -2.43 3.25 -18.66
CA LYS A 265 -2.14 3.63 -17.28
C LYS A 265 -1.28 2.58 -16.60
N VAL A 266 -0.50 2.99 -15.60
CA VAL A 266 0.47 2.11 -14.93
C VAL A 266 0.27 2.11 -13.41
N LEU A 267 0.18 0.90 -12.84
CA LEU A 267 0.44 0.63 -11.43
C LEU A 267 1.90 0.27 -11.27
N VAL A 268 2.64 1.02 -10.44
CA VAL A 268 4.04 0.72 -10.13
C VAL A 268 4.09 -0.08 -8.83
N LEU A 269 4.69 -1.26 -8.90
CA LEU A 269 4.80 -2.20 -7.79
C LEU A 269 6.25 -2.34 -7.35
N GLY A 270 6.44 -2.70 -6.09
CA GLY A 270 7.71 -3.19 -5.56
C GLY A 270 7.56 -3.55 -4.08
N HIS A 271 8.59 -4.11 -3.47
CA HIS A 271 8.51 -4.51 -2.07
C HIS A 271 8.85 -3.36 -1.11
N VAL A 272 10.12 -2.92 -1.07
CA VAL A 272 10.56 -1.86 -0.17
C VAL A 272 10.13 -0.50 -0.71
N PRO A 273 9.37 0.31 0.05
CA PRO A 273 8.89 1.58 -0.46
C PRO A 273 10.03 2.59 -0.66
N PRO A 274 9.95 3.44 -1.71
CA PRO A 274 10.85 4.57 -1.88
C PRO A 274 10.71 5.55 -0.72
N SER A 275 11.60 5.42 0.26
CA SER A 275 11.61 6.22 1.48
C SER A 275 12.99 6.75 1.81
N GLU A 276 13.07 7.85 2.55
CA GLU A 276 14.36 8.39 3.01
C GLU A 276 15.10 7.43 3.92
N ASP A 277 14.38 6.60 4.67
CA ASP A 277 14.97 5.60 5.56
C ASP A 277 15.54 4.41 4.76
N ASN A 278 14.83 3.95 3.72
CA ASN A 278 15.18 2.71 3.01
C ASN A 278 16.03 2.94 1.77
N TYR A 279 15.71 3.92 0.92
CA TYR A 279 16.37 4.11 -0.37
C TYR A 279 17.63 4.94 -0.24
N ARG A 280 18.62 4.66 -1.08
CA ARG A 280 19.74 5.60 -1.30
C ARG A 280 19.19 6.93 -1.79
N PHE A 281 19.74 8.03 -1.30
CA PHE A 281 19.26 9.39 -1.63
C PHE A 281 19.13 9.62 -3.14
N SER A 282 20.17 9.31 -3.93
CA SER A 282 20.14 9.48 -5.38
C SER A 282 19.09 8.62 -6.09
N CYS A 283 18.77 7.45 -5.54
CA CYS A 283 17.71 6.60 -6.08
C CYS A 283 16.32 7.13 -5.72
N LEU A 284 16.11 7.59 -4.49
CA LEU A 284 14.84 8.22 -4.10
C LEU A 284 14.56 9.50 -4.92
N GLU A 285 15.58 10.33 -5.12
CA GLU A 285 15.52 11.52 -5.97
C GLU A 285 15.16 11.16 -7.41
N THR A 286 15.89 10.22 -8.02
CA THR A 286 15.64 9.76 -9.40
C THR A 286 14.24 9.17 -9.54
N TYR A 287 13.83 8.29 -8.62
CA TYR A 287 12.52 7.66 -8.62
C TYR A 287 11.39 8.68 -8.56
N THR A 288 11.45 9.61 -7.60
CA THR A 288 10.40 10.62 -7.42
C THR A 288 10.36 11.62 -8.57
N HIS A 289 11.51 11.95 -9.17
CA HIS A 289 11.56 12.76 -10.37
C HIS A 289 10.89 12.07 -11.57
N ILE A 290 11.25 10.81 -11.86
CA ILE A 290 10.60 10.02 -12.92
C ILE A 290 9.09 9.95 -12.66
N SER A 291 8.69 9.62 -11.44
CA SER A 291 7.28 9.48 -11.06
C SER A 291 6.48 10.77 -11.27
N ALA A 292 7.05 11.93 -10.94
CA ALA A 292 6.41 13.22 -11.19
C ALA A 292 6.29 13.54 -12.69
N VAL A 293 7.34 13.22 -13.48
CA VAL A 293 7.35 13.43 -14.94
C VAL A 293 6.26 12.62 -15.64
N TYR A 294 5.93 11.43 -15.13
CA TYR A 294 4.90 10.53 -15.71
C TYR A 294 3.67 10.40 -14.81
N SER A 295 3.36 11.42 -14.01
CA SER A 295 2.20 11.42 -13.11
C SER A 295 0.84 11.40 -13.83
N ASP A 296 0.82 11.68 -15.13
CA ASP A 296 -0.33 11.50 -16.02
C ASP A 296 -0.52 10.02 -16.44
N VAL A 297 0.55 9.21 -16.40
CA VAL A 297 0.55 7.78 -16.78
C VAL A 297 0.37 6.89 -15.56
N ILE A 298 1.05 7.22 -14.45
CA ILE A 298 1.04 6.42 -13.23
C ILE A 298 -0.22 6.72 -12.41
N ILE A 299 -0.97 5.69 -12.05
CA ILE A 299 -2.20 5.82 -11.25
C ILE A 299 -2.03 5.35 -9.80
N GLY A 300 -0.91 4.70 -9.47
CA GLY A 300 -0.63 4.24 -8.11
C GLY A 300 0.77 3.65 -7.98
N HIS A 301 1.34 3.82 -6.79
CA HIS A 301 2.59 3.20 -6.35
C HIS A 301 2.29 2.32 -5.15
N LEU A 302 2.41 0.99 -5.29
CA LEU A 302 1.96 0.02 -4.30
C LEU A 302 3.15 -0.78 -3.76
N TYR A 303 3.34 -0.74 -2.43
CA TYR A 303 4.48 -1.32 -1.73
C TYR A 303 4.06 -2.01 -0.42
N GLY A 304 4.97 -2.80 0.17
CA GLY A 304 4.81 -3.51 1.45
C GLY A 304 5.94 -3.19 2.44
N HIS A 305 6.59 -4.21 2.98
CA HIS A 305 7.83 -4.18 3.80
C HIS A 305 7.69 -3.64 5.23
N LEU A 306 6.96 -2.55 5.41
CA LEU A 306 6.91 -1.83 6.70
C LEU A 306 5.86 -2.38 7.66
N ASN A 307 5.02 -3.31 7.18
CA ASN A 307 3.94 -3.99 7.89
C ASN A 307 2.99 -3.02 8.57
N LYS A 308 2.79 -1.83 7.98
CA LYS A 308 1.99 -0.74 8.53
C LYS A 308 1.21 -0.07 7.42
N ASP A 309 -0.05 0.25 7.70
CA ASP A 309 -0.93 0.91 6.75
C ASP A 309 -0.65 2.42 6.68
N HIS A 310 0.04 2.89 5.66
CA HIS A 310 0.33 4.31 5.51
C HIS A 310 0.65 4.70 4.07
N PHE A 311 0.88 5.99 3.86
CA PHE A 311 1.38 6.51 2.60
C PHE A 311 2.49 7.53 2.82
N LEU A 312 3.41 7.61 1.87
CA LEU A 312 4.47 8.61 1.81
C LEU A 312 4.12 9.66 0.76
N LEU A 313 4.53 10.90 1.02
CA LEU A 313 4.35 12.01 0.09
C LEU A 313 5.69 12.70 -0.19
N TYR A 314 5.91 13.01 -1.45
CA TYR A 314 7.09 13.76 -1.89
C TYR A 314 6.69 14.96 -2.73
N ASP A 315 7.16 16.14 -2.33
CA ASP A 315 7.10 17.36 -3.13
C ASP A 315 8.24 17.33 -4.14
N THR A 316 7.90 17.35 -5.42
CA THR A 316 8.88 17.36 -6.52
C THR A 316 8.96 18.72 -7.20
N SER A 317 8.14 19.69 -6.75
CA SER A 317 8.16 21.07 -7.24
C SER A 317 9.34 21.88 -6.71
N ARG A 318 10.00 21.43 -5.64
CA ARG A 318 11.14 22.11 -5.02
C ARG A 318 12.35 21.17 -5.02
N PRO A 319 13.58 21.68 -5.20
CA PRO A 319 14.78 20.89 -4.97
C PRO A 319 14.73 20.33 -3.54
N ARG A 320 15.03 19.04 -3.36
CA ARG A 320 15.21 18.49 -2.02
C ARG A 320 16.44 19.11 -1.40
N LEU A 321 16.24 20.10 -0.54
CA LEU A 321 17.29 20.60 0.34
C LEU A 321 17.72 19.44 1.26
N ARG A 322 19.02 19.33 1.53
CA ARG A 322 19.48 18.37 2.55
C ARG A 322 18.83 18.74 3.88
N THR A 323 18.53 17.75 4.71
CA THR A 323 17.93 17.96 6.04
C THR A 323 18.73 18.93 6.91
N SER A 324 20.02 19.15 6.62
CA SER A 324 20.88 20.18 7.22
C SER A 324 20.49 21.63 6.91
N ASP A 325 19.75 21.89 5.82
CA ASP A 325 19.53 23.26 5.31
C ASP A 325 18.14 23.82 5.70
N ILE A 326 17.25 22.96 6.22
CA ILE A 326 15.89 23.32 6.65
C ILE A 326 15.89 24.07 8.01
N SER A 327 17.01 24.09 8.72
CA SER A 327 17.16 24.69 10.05
C SER A 327 17.17 26.24 10.08
N ASN A 328 16.93 26.94 8.97
CA ASN A 328 17.07 28.41 8.91
C ASN A 328 15.75 29.19 8.81
N ASN A 329 14.57 28.56 8.89
CA ASN A 329 13.29 29.27 8.72
C ASN A 329 12.51 29.42 10.05
N ARG A 330 12.68 30.57 10.73
CA ARG A 330 12.16 30.83 12.10
C ARG A 330 10.63 30.67 12.26
N HIS A 331 9.83 31.05 11.25
CA HIS A 331 8.36 30.92 11.34
C HIS A 331 7.87 29.47 11.22
N GLN A 332 8.51 28.65 10.39
CA GLN A 332 8.20 27.23 10.29
C GLN A 332 8.64 26.48 11.56
N GLN A 333 9.76 26.88 12.17
CA GLN A 333 10.23 26.30 13.43
C GLN A 333 9.27 26.54 14.60
N GLN A 334 8.69 27.75 14.72
CA GLN A 334 7.73 28.04 15.79
C GLN A 334 6.43 27.23 15.65
N GLN A 335 5.89 27.11 14.42
CA GLN A 335 4.71 26.27 14.17
C GLN A 335 5.00 24.78 14.38
N GLN A 336 6.16 24.30 13.94
CA GLN A 336 6.60 22.93 14.16
C GLN A 336 6.80 22.64 15.65
N GLN A 337 7.44 23.52 16.43
CA GLN A 337 7.62 23.34 17.88
C GLN A 337 6.29 23.25 18.62
N GLN A 338 5.31 24.10 18.29
CA GLN A 338 3.97 24.05 18.91
C GLN A 338 3.23 22.76 18.55
N GLN A 339 3.28 22.32 17.28
CA GLN A 339 2.69 21.04 16.87
C GLN A 339 3.41 19.85 17.51
N HIS A 340 4.74 19.88 17.63
CA HIS A 340 5.53 18.85 18.27
C HIS A 340 5.20 18.73 19.77
N SER A 341 5.01 19.86 20.46
CA SER A 341 4.53 19.90 21.84
C SER A 341 3.15 19.25 22.00
N MET A 342 2.21 19.55 21.09
CA MET A 342 0.88 18.94 21.12
C MET A 342 0.92 17.43 20.85
N MET A 343 1.74 16.97 19.89
CA MET A 343 1.93 15.53 19.64
C MET A 343 2.69 14.80 20.74
N ALA A 344 3.57 15.47 21.47
CA ALA A 344 4.21 14.90 22.66
C ALA A 344 3.17 14.59 23.75
N LYS A 345 2.18 15.48 23.93
CA LYS A 345 1.05 15.28 24.86
C LYS A 345 0.14 14.11 24.47
N LEU A 346 -0.07 13.87 23.16
CA LEU A 346 -0.99 12.86 22.64
C LEU A 346 -0.46 11.40 22.67
N LYS A 347 0.66 11.11 23.35
CA LYS A 347 1.30 9.76 23.42
C LYS A 347 1.36 9.01 22.06
N VAL A 348 1.57 9.74 20.97
CA VAL A 348 1.56 9.18 19.61
C VAL A 348 2.83 8.36 19.33
N PRO A 349 2.73 7.19 18.66
CA PRO A 349 3.90 6.42 18.24
C PRO A 349 4.89 7.24 17.40
N LYS A 350 6.19 7.02 17.61
CA LYS A 350 7.28 7.75 16.92
C LYS A 350 7.10 7.76 15.39
N PHE A 351 6.70 6.64 14.82
CA PHE A 351 6.45 6.49 13.39
C PHE A 351 5.35 7.44 12.88
N ALA A 352 4.22 7.51 13.57
CA ALA A 352 3.15 8.43 13.21
C ALA A 352 3.58 9.90 13.34
N LYS A 353 4.43 10.24 14.34
CA LYS A 353 5.01 11.59 14.45
C LYS A 353 5.90 11.95 13.25
N GLN A 354 6.66 10.99 12.73
CA GLN A 354 7.48 11.18 11.52
C GLN A 354 6.61 11.44 10.29
N LEU A 355 5.52 10.68 10.11
CA LEU A 355 4.56 10.91 9.02
C LEU A 355 3.89 12.27 9.13
N HIS A 356 3.44 12.69 10.31
CA HIS A 356 2.87 14.02 10.51
C HIS A 356 3.86 15.12 10.14
N THR A 357 5.13 14.97 10.54
CA THR A 357 6.21 15.91 10.20
C THR A 357 6.44 15.96 8.68
N MET A 358 6.46 14.80 8.01
CA MET A 358 6.52 14.71 6.55
C MET A 358 5.33 15.44 5.92
N TYR A 359 4.11 15.11 6.32
CA TYR A 359 2.91 15.74 5.78
C TYR A 359 2.90 17.25 5.99
N ALA A 360 3.35 17.72 7.15
CA ALA A 360 3.46 19.15 7.45
C ALA A 360 4.49 19.85 6.55
N SER A 361 5.57 19.19 6.11
CA SER A 361 6.62 19.83 5.31
C SER A 361 6.28 20.03 3.83
N ILE A 362 5.32 19.27 3.28
CA ILE A 362 4.93 19.32 1.85
C ILE A 362 4.20 20.63 1.50
N HIS A 363 4.79 21.46 0.65
CA HIS A 363 4.24 22.76 0.21
C HIS A 363 4.52 23.02 -1.29
N PRO A 364 3.87 22.27 -2.21
CA PRO A 364 4.10 22.42 -3.64
C PRO A 364 3.85 23.86 -4.12
N ARG A 365 4.59 24.30 -5.15
CA ARG A 365 4.49 25.68 -5.66
C ARG A 365 3.07 25.97 -6.21
N PRO A 366 2.42 27.09 -5.83
CA PRO A 366 1.04 27.40 -6.23
C PRO A 366 0.78 27.42 -7.75
N LYS A 367 1.77 27.83 -8.56
CA LYS A 367 1.67 27.81 -10.04
C LYS A 367 1.45 26.41 -10.62
N GLN A 368 1.71 25.34 -9.86
CA GLN A 368 1.48 23.94 -10.24
C GLN A 368 0.26 23.31 -9.52
N LEU A 369 -0.46 24.10 -8.72
CA LEU A 369 -1.72 23.72 -8.08
C LEU A 369 -2.94 24.38 -8.75
N GLY A 370 -2.73 25.39 -9.61
CA GLY A 370 -3.72 26.45 -9.88
C GLY A 370 -4.09 26.75 -11.34
N GLN A 371 -3.86 25.86 -12.31
CA GLN A 371 -4.50 25.97 -13.64
C GLN A 371 -5.77 25.10 -13.75
N LEU A 372 -6.43 24.87 -12.61
CA LEU A 372 -7.74 24.22 -12.49
C LEU A 372 -8.93 25.04 -13.04
N SER A 373 -8.69 26.16 -13.71
CA SER A 373 -9.75 26.93 -14.37
C SER A 373 -9.27 27.55 -15.67
N SER A 374 -9.83 27.05 -16.77
CA SER A 374 -9.86 27.59 -18.13
C SER A 374 -8.62 27.35 -19.02
N PHE A 375 -8.84 26.49 -20.02
CA PHE A 375 -8.08 26.31 -21.27
C PHE A 375 -6.62 25.79 -21.20
N ALA A 376 -6.43 24.46 -21.17
CA ALA A 376 -5.32 23.77 -21.86
C ALA A 376 -5.52 22.25 -21.94
N THR A 377 -5.18 21.67 -23.09
CA THR A 377 -5.42 20.30 -23.57
C THR A 377 -4.32 19.29 -23.23
N LEU A 378 -3.61 19.45 -22.10
CA LEU A 378 -2.62 18.48 -21.62
C LEU A 378 -2.90 18.12 -20.14
N PRO A 379 -2.78 16.85 -19.72
CA PRO A 379 -2.93 16.50 -18.31
C PRO A 379 -1.84 17.22 -17.48
N GLU A 380 -2.26 18.10 -16.58
CA GLU A 380 -1.33 18.76 -15.65
C GLU A 380 -0.62 17.71 -14.79
N LYS A 381 0.72 17.71 -14.85
CA LYS A 381 1.56 16.81 -14.07
C LYS A 381 1.45 17.17 -12.59
N SER A 382 1.23 16.16 -11.75
CA SER A 382 1.14 16.34 -10.30
C SER A 382 2.49 16.81 -9.72
N PRO A 383 2.52 17.89 -8.92
CA PRO A 383 3.73 18.33 -8.23
C PRO A 383 4.11 17.42 -7.05
N VAL A 384 3.22 16.49 -6.67
CA VAL A 384 3.39 15.55 -5.57
C VAL A 384 3.35 14.11 -6.07
N VAL A 385 4.15 13.26 -5.43
CA VAL A 385 4.13 11.80 -5.63
C VAL A 385 3.62 11.15 -4.35
N ALA A 386 2.62 10.27 -4.48
CA ALA A 386 2.07 9.51 -3.38
C ALA A 386 2.45 8.02 -3.52
N ILE A 387 2.98 7.46 -2.44
CA ILE A 387 3.41 6.06 -2.37
C ILE A 387 2.61 5.38 -1.29
N GLN A 388 1.87 4.33 -1.66
CA GLN A 388 1.03 3.57 -0.73
C GLN A 388 1.81 2.38 -0.19
N VAL A 389 1.70 2.17 1.11
CA VAL A 389 2.32 1.04 1.81
C VAL A 389 1.23 0.24 2.50
N THR A 390 1.10 -1.02 2.10
CA THR A 390 0.06 -1.93 2.56
C THR A 390 0.54 -2.69 3.80
N PRO A 391 -0.32 -2.91 4.81
CA PRO A 391 -0.02 -3.78 5.94
C PRO A 391 0.08 -5.25 5.48
N SER A 392 0.63 -6.10 6.35
CA SER A 392 1.06 -7.46 6.01
C SER A 392 0.06 -8.55 6.41
N VAL A 393 0.22 -9.74 5.83
CA VAL A 393 -0.36 -10.98 6.39
C VAL A 393 0.42 -11.43 7.64
N LEU A 394 1.73 -11.12 7.72
CA LEU A 394 2.53 -11.35 8.92
C LEU A 394 1.80 -10.85 10.18
N PRO A 395 1.62 -11.71 11.21
CA PRO A 395 0.79 -11.42 12.39
C PRO A 395 1.42 -10.42 13.38
N LYS A 396 2.36 -9.58 12.94
CA LYS A 396 2.97 -8.50 13.74
C LYS A 396 1.95 -7.50 14.27
N TYR A 397 0.95 -7.21 13.43
CA TYR A 397 -0.35 -6.66 13.81
C TYR A 397 -1.39 -7.71 13.39
N TYR A 398 -2.69 -7.40 13.44
CA TYR A 398 -3.64 -8.33 12.86
C TYR A 398 -3.33 -8.56 11.37
N PRO A 399 -3.29 -9.82 10.89
CA PRO A 399 -3.07 -10.15 9.49
C PRO A 399 -4.06 -9.42 8.59
N THR A 400 -3.60 -8.98 7.42
CA THR A 400 -4.41 -8.13 6.55
C THR A 400 -4.31 -8.48 5.07
N VAL A 401 -5.36 -8.11 4.33
CA VAL A 401 -5.37 -8.07 2.86
C VAL A 401 -6.09 -6.80 2.41
N ARG A 402 -5.74 -6.26 1.24
CA ARG A 402 -6.30 -5.01 0.72
C ARG A 402 -6.93 -5.19 -0.65
N LEU A 403 -8.15 -4.71 -0.81
CA LEU A 403 -8.92 -4.79 -2.06
C LEU A 403 -9.07 -3.40 -2.65
N TYR A 404 -8.50 -3.18 -3.83
CA TYR A 404 -8.58 -1.91 -4.54
C TYR A 404 -9.76 -1.88 -5.50
N ARG A 405 -10.34 -0.69 -5.69
CA ARG A 405 -11.36 -0.39 -6.70
C ARG A 405 -10.83 0.62 -7.71
N TYR A 406 -11.04 0.37 -9.00
CA TYR A 406 -10.62 1.27 -10.08
C TYR A 406 -11.68 1.38 -11.19
N THR A 407 -11.64 2.46 -11.97
CA THR A 407 -12.54 2.64 -13.12
C THR A 407 -12.07 1.83 -14.34
N LYS A 408 -12.96 1.08 -15.00
CA LYS A 408 -12.59 0.25 -16.16
C LYS A 408 -12.51 1.01 -17.49
N LYS A 409 -13.01 2.25 -17.55
CA LYS A 409 -13.10 3.00 -18.82
C LYS A 409 -11.71 3.36 -19.36
N ARG A 410 -11.37 2.80 -20.53
CA ARG A 410 -10.10 3.05 -21.24
C ARG A 410 -9.85 4.55 -21.40
N GLY A 411 -8.62 4.97 -21.13
CA GLY A 411 -8.20 6.38 -21.15
C GLY A 411 -8.63 7.20 -19.92
N GLN A 412 -9.52 6.67 -19.07
CA GLN A 412 -10.02 7.32 -17.85
C GLN A 412 -9.84 6.44 -16.60
N ILE A 413 -8.94 5.46 -16.66
CA ILE A 413 -8.63 4.56 -15.57
C ILE A 413 -8.02 5.35 -14.41
N LYS A 414 -8.62 5.22 -13.23
CA LYS A 414 -8.20 5.84 -11.97
C LYS A 414 -8.38 4.86 -10.84
N LEU A 415 -7.47 4.88 -9.87
CA LEU A 415 -7.69 4.25 -8.58
C LEU A 415 -8.67 5.08 -7.76
N MET A 416 -9.78 4.49 -7.36
CA MET A 416 -10.88 5.19 -6.69
C MET A 416 -10.80 5.07 -5.17
N GLY A 417 -10.43 3.90 -4.67
CA GLY A 417 -10.38 3.62 -3.25
C GLY A 417 -9.92 2.20 -2.96
N TYR A 418 -9.83 1.85 -1.69
CA TYR A 418 -9.64 0.47 -1.26
C TYR A 418 -10.42 0.16 0.01
N ASP A 419 -10.68 -1.13 0.19
CA ASP A 419 -11.15 -1.75 1.42
C ASP A 419 -9.98 -2.48 2.08
N GLN A 420 -9.75 -2.18 3.36
CA GLN A 420 -8.75 -2.84 4.18
C GLN A 420 -9.43 -3.91 5.03
N TYR A 421 -9.08 -5.17 4.82
CA TYR A 421 -9.57 -6.28 5.63
C TYR A 421 -8.50 -6.73 6.64
N PHE A 422 -8.95 -7.26 7.78
CA PHE A 422 -8.07 -7.82 8.80
C PHE A 422 -8.65 -9.10 9.42
N ALA A 423 -7.78 -9.97 9.93
CA ALA A 423 -8.15 -11.15 10.69
C ALA A 423 -7.86 -10.94 12.17
N ASN A 424 -8.89 -10.99 13.02
CA ASN A 424 -8.70 -11.01 14.46
C ASN A 424 -8.27 -12.41 14.93
N ILE A 425 -7.01 -12.75 14.70
CA ILE A 425 -6.49 -14.08 15.03
C ILE A 425 -6.61 -14.41 16.52
N SER A 426 -6.60 -13.41 17.40
CA SER A 426 -6.84 -13.62 18.84
C SER A 426 -8.25 -14.11 19.14
N ALA A 427 -9.26 -13.66 18.40
CA ALA A 427 -10.62 -14.18 18.47
C ALA A 427 -10.75 -15.55 17.79
N TRP A 428 -10.00 -15.78 16.70
CA TRP A 428 -10.01 -17.05 15.98
C TRP A 428 -9.51 -18.23 16.81
N GLU A 429 -8.57 -18.03 17.73
CA GLU A 429 -8.12 -19.08 18.68
C GLU A 429 -9.27 -19.61 19.57
N GLN A 430 -10.36 -18.84 19.71
CA GLN A 430 -11.50 -19.17 20.57
C GLN A 430 -12.77 -19.49 19.76
N SER A 431 -12.67 -19.51 18.43
CA SER A 431 -13.81 -19.60 17.51
C SER A 431 -13.59 -20.70 16.48
N THR A 432 -14.69 -21.28 15.98
CA THR A 432 -14.67 -22.18 14.82
C THR A 432 -14.87 -21.45 13.50
N VAL A 433 -15.20 -20.15 13.55
CA VAL A 433 -15.40 -19.30 12.37
C VAL A 433 -14.20 -18.36 12.23
N HIS A 434 -13.51 -18.48 11.10
CA HIS A 434 -12.28 -17.73 10.79
C HIS A 434 -12.50 -16.90 9.53
N ASN A 435 -13.01 -15.68 9.71
CA ASN A 435 -13.27 -14.75 8.61
C ASN A 435 -12.48 -13.46 8.78
N TYR A 436 -12.02 -12.92 7.67
CA TYR A 436 -11.54 -11.54 7.64
C TYR A 436 -12.72 -10.58 7.73
N GLU A 437 -12.50 -9.49 8.44
CA GLU A 437 -13.48 -8.43 8.68
C GLU A 437 -13.02 -7.14 7.99
N LEU A 438 -13.97 -6.34 7.51
CA LEU A 438 -13.66 -5.02 6.97
C LEU A 438 -13.21 -4.11 8.12
N LEU A 439 -11.95 -3.67 8.10
CA LEU A 439 -11.44 -2.69 9.04
C LEU A 439 -11.96 -1.29 8.70
N TYR A 440 -11.77 -0.89 7.44
CA TYR A 440 -12.26 0.39 6.91
C TYR A 440 -12.16 0.44 5.38
N SER A 441 -12.91 1.35 4.78
CA SER A 441 -12.77 1.78 3.39
C SER A 441 -12.19 3.19 3.34
N THR A 442 -11.46 3.54 2.28
CA THR A 442 -10.89 4.90 2.11
C THR A 442 -11.93 6.02 2.12
N ASP A 443 -13.20 5.69 1.87
CA ASP A 443 -14.35 6.58 1.98
C ASP A 443 -14.49 7.19 3.39
N LEU A 444 -14.00 6.49 4.43
CA LEU A 444 -13.88 6.99 5.81
C LEU A 444 -13.09 8.31 5.89
N TYR A 445 -12.12 8.50 4.99
CA TYR A 445 -11.29 9.69 4.93
C TYR A 445 -11.88 10.79 4.02
N GLY A 446 -13.01 10.53 3.36
CA GLY A 446 -13.63 11.44 2.39
C GLY A 446 -12.77 11.65 1.14
N MET A 447 -11.98 10.65 0.74
CA MET A 447 -11.20 10.69 -0.49
C MET A 447 -12.10 10.38 -1.69
N LYS A 448 -11.97 11.14 -2.77
CA LYS A 448 -12.73 10.90 -4.03
C LYS A 448 -12.06 9.88 -4.94
N ASP A 449 -10.73 9.89 -4.92
CA ASP A 449 -9.87 8.97 -5.63
C ASP A 449 -8.54 8.84 -4.87
N LEU A 450 -7.70 7.90 -5.30
CA LEU A 450 -6.35 7.69 -4.76
C LEU A 450 -5.29 8.43 -5.58
N SER A 451 -5.64 9.57 -6.18
CA SER A 451 -4.66 10.40 -6.89
C SER A 451 -3.64 11.01 -5.91
N PRO A 452 -2.45 11.40 -6.38
CA PRO A 452 -1.48 12.07 -5.53
C PRO A 452 -2.02 13.34 -4.86
N LEU A 453 -2.91 14.07 -5.54
CA LEU A 453 -3.59 15.25 -4.98
C LEU A 453 -4.63 14.87 -3.92
N GLY A 454 -5.33 13.75 -4.08
CA GLY A 454 -6.23 13.21 -3.06
C GLY A 454 -5.49 12.87 -1.76
N PHE A 455 -4.34 12.22 -1.86
CA PHE A 455 -3.47 11.95 -0.69
C PHE A 455 -2.90 13.23 -0.08
N TYR A 456 -2.50 14.20 -0.91
CA TYR A 456 -2.04 15.50 -0.42
C TYR A 456 -3.14 16.24 0.36
N ASP A 457 -4.36 16.30 -0.17
CA ASP A 457 -5.52 16.88 0.53
C ASP A 457 -5.76 16.20 1.88
N LEU A 458 -5.81 14.85 1.91
CA LEU A 458 -5.96 14.10 3.15
C LEU A 458 -4.85 14.45 4.16
N ALA A 459 -3.60 14.46 3.72
CA ALA A 459 -2.46 14.84 4.55
C ALA A 459 -2.62 16.25 5.14
N LYS A 460 -3.03 17.24 4.33
CA LYS A 460 -3.25 18.61 4.79
C LYS A 460 -4.43 18.72 5.77
N ARG A 461 -5.49 17.93 5.60
CA ARG A 461 -6.62 17.89 6.55
C ARG A 461 -6.25 17.29 7.91
N MET A 462 -5.20 16.47 7.98
CA MET A 462 -4.76 15.82 9.22
C MET A 462 -3.78 16.63 10.06
N ILE A 463 -3.06 17.62 9.50
CA ILE A 463 -1.93 18.24 10.20
C ILE A 463 -2.31 19.30 11.26
N ASP A 464 -3.44 20.00 11.14
CA ASP A 464 -3.83 21.04 12.11
C ASP A 464 -4.50 20.45 13.36
N LEU A 465 -3.69 20.00 14.31
CA LEU A 465 -4.17 19.34 15.53
C LEU A 465 -4.98 20.25 16.48
N ARG A 466 -5.00 21.57 16.25
CA ARG A 466 -5.87 22.52 16.97
C ARG A 466 -7.32 22.35 16.55
N ASN A 467 -7.56 22.01 15.29
CA ASN A 467 -8.88 21.75 14.77
C ASN A 467 -9.38 20.37 15.24
N LYS A 468 -10.57 20.32 15.85
CA LYS A 468 -11.16 19.08 16.39
C LYS A 468 -11.40 18.01 15.30
N LYS A 469 -11.83 18.41 14.11
CA LYS A 469 -12.06 17.50 12.97
C LYS A 469 -10.75 16.91 12.47
N SER A 470 -9.72 17.75 12.29
CA SER A 470 -8.38 17.31 11.90
C SER A 470 -7.77 16.35 12.91
N ARG A 471 -7.89 16.63 14.22
CA ARG A 471 -7.41 15.75 15.28
C ARG A 471 -8.11 14.39 15.28
N ARG A 472 -9.44 14.36 15.09
CA ARG A 472 -10.21 13.11 14.97
C ARG A 472 -9.80 12.30 13.73
N LEU A 473 -9.60 12.98 12.60
CA LEU A 473 -9.15 12.36 11.36
C LEU A 473 -7.74 11.76 11.52
N TRP A 474 -6.82 12.52 12.10
CA TRP A 474 -5.47 12.04 12.42
C TRP A 474 -5.49 10.86 13.39
N LYS A 475 -6.31 10.91 14.45
CA LYS A 475 -6.49 9.78 15.38
C LYS A 475 -6.94 8.52 14.65
N THR A 476 -7.96 8.64 13.79
CA THR A 476 -8.49 7.54 12.99
C THR A 476 -7.40 6.95 12.09
N PHE A 477 -6.69 7.81 11.37
CA PHE A 477 -5.56 7.40 10.52
C PHE A 477 -4.48 6.66 11.31
N VAL A 478 -4.06 7.19 12.47
CA VAL A 478 -3.02 6.55 13.30
C VAL A 478 -3.45 5.19 13.84
N ASN A 479 -4.72 5.04 14.24
CA ASN A 479 -5.22 3.73 14.68
C ASN A 479 -5.21 2.71 13.54
N ASN A 480 -5.55 3.15 12.32
CA ASN A 480 -5.50 2.32 11.11
C ASN A 480 -4.06 1.92 10.72
N ILE A 481 -3.05 2.78 10.94
CA ILE A 481 -1.63 2.43 10.70
C ILE A 481 -1.24 1.10 11.35
N PHE A 482 -1.76 0.85 12.55
CA PHE A 482 -1.42 -0.31 13.39
C PHE A 482 -2.55 -1.34 13.46
N ILE A 483 -3.52 -1.29 12.55
CA ILE A 483 -4.64 -2.23 12.48
C ILE A 483 -5.34 -2.35 13.85
N HIS A 484 -5.50 -1.21 14.53
CA HIS A 484 -6.16 -1.05 15.84
C HIS A 484 -5.50 -1.80 17.01
N THR A 485 -4.32 -2.41 16.82
CA THR A 485 -3.58 -3.07 17.90
C THR A 485 -2.82 -2.09 18.80
N ARG A 486 -2.63 -0.84 18.36
CA ARG A 486 -1.97 0.25 19.10
C ARG A 486 -2.75 1.54 18.99
N MET A 487 -3.95 1.54 19.57
CA MET A 487 -4.81 2.72 19.55
C MET A 487 -4.20 3.87 20.38
N ILE A 488 -4.38 5.08 19.89
CA ILE A 488 -4.15 6.30 20.67
C ILE A 488 -5.49 6.85 21.16
N ASP A 489 -5.48 7.57 22.28
CA ASP A 489 -6.66 8.19 22.92
C ASP A 489 -6.99 9.59 22.40
#